data_AF-A0A6D2HGR1-F1
#
_entry.id   AF-A0A6D2HGR1-F1
#
_cell.length_a   1.000
_cell.length_b   1.000
_cell.length_c   1.000
_cell.angle_alpha   90.00
_cell.angle_beta   90.00
_cell.angle_gamma   90.00
#
_symmetry.space_group_name_H-M   'P 1'
#
loop_
_entity.id
_entity.type
_entity.pdbx_description
1 polymer ?
#
loop_
_entity_poly.entity_id
_entity_poly.type
_entity_poly.pdbx_seq_one_letter_code
_entity_poly.pdbx_strand_id
1 'polypeptide(L)'
;MLERVSSKLAGWKGRLLSLAGRITLTKVVLGSIPVHTMSSIKLPESTMRRLDRLSQNFVWGSTAEKRKQHLVGWDKVCSPKTEGDLGIRKVNIMNKALVAKVG
;
A
#
# COMPACT_ATOMS: atom_id res chain seq x y z
N MET A 1 10.72 4.40 -8.01
CA MET A 1 9.43 3.70 -7.77
C MET A 1 8.69 4.23 -6.54
N LEU A 2 9.31 4.27 -5.36
CA LEU A 2 8.70 4.84 -4.14
C LEU A 2 8.13 6.25 -4.32
N GLU A 3 8.88 7.14 -4.98
CA GLU A 3 8.42 8.51 -5.27
C GLU A 3 7.22 8.54 -6.20
N ARG A 4 7.13 7.62 -7.18
CA ARG A 4 5.97 7.51 -8.08
C ARG A 4 4.73 7.07 -7.31
N VAL A 5 4.87 6.11 -6.39
CA VAL A 5 3.79 5.69 -5.49
C VAL A 5 3.38 6.85 -4.58
N SER A 6 4.35 7.51 -3.95
CA SER A 6 4.09 8.67 -3.06
C SER A 6 3.39 9.81 -3.80
N SER A 7 3.87 10.17 -4.99
CA SER A 7 3.29 11.21 -5.84
C SER A 7 1.87 10.84 -6.30
N LYS A 8 1.63 9.59 -6.68
CA LYS A 8 0.27 9.11 -7.02
C LYS A 8 -0.65 9.00 -5.80
N LEU A 9 -0.16 8.81 -4.58
CA LEU A 9 -1.02 8.85 -3.40
C LEU A 9 -1.27 10.28 -2.91
N ALA A 10 -0.27 11.17 -3.01
CA ALA A 10 -0.36 12.56 -2.58
C ALA A 10 -1.09 13.48 -3.58
N GLY A 11 -0.92 13.24 -4.89
CA GLY A 11 -1.55 14.01 -5.95
C GLY A 11 -3.06 13.79 -6.05
N TRP A 12 -3.56 12.68 -5.50
CA TRP A 12 -4.99 12.53 -5.29
C TRP A 12 -5.41 13.32 -4.07
N LYS A 13 -6.52 14.04 -4.18
CA LYS A 13 -7.16 14.79 -3.10
C LYS A 13 -7.53 13.83 -1.95
N GLY A 14 -6.56 13.45 -1.12
CA GLY A 14 -6.74 12.51 0.02
C GLY A 14 -7.77 13.00 1.05
N ARG A 15 -8.13 14.29 0.96
CA ARG A 15 -9.16 14.96 1.75
C ARG A 15 -10.58 14.86 1.18
N LEU A 16 -10.75 14.47 -0.10
CA LEU A 16 -12.05 14.30 -0.77
C LEU A 16 -12.48 12.83 -0.89
N LEU A 17 -11.59 11.88 -0.58
CA LEU A 17 -11.91 10.46 -0.64
C LEU A 17 -12.38 9.92 0.70
N SER A 18 -13.45 9.13 0.66
CA SER A 18 -13.87 8.28 1.78
C SER A 18 -12.79 7.23 2.09
N LEU A 19 -12.86 6.60 3.27
CA LEU A 19 -11.93 5.52 3.64
C LEU A 19 -11.93 4.40 2.58
N ALA A 20 -13.12 4.00 2.10
CA ALA A 20 -13.26 3.02 1.03
C ALA A 20 -12.58 3.47 -0.27
N GLY A 21 -12.74 4.74 -0.67
CA GLY A 21 -12.07 5.32 -1.83
C GLY A 21 -10.55 5.29 -1.69
N ARG A 22 -10.02 5.61 -0.51
CA ARG A 22 -8.57 5.55 -0.25
C ARG A 22 -8.03 4.12 -0.32
N ILE A 23 -8.73 3.16 0.28
CA ILE A 23 -8.36 1.73 0.20
C ILE A 23 -8.34 1.25 -1.26
N THR A 24 -9.38 1.57 -2.03
CA THR A 24 -9.46 1.18 -3.45
C THR A 24 -8.30 1.79 -4.24
N LEU A 25 -8.01 3.08 -4.07
CA LEU A 25 -6.90 3.72 -4.76
C LEU A 25 -5.54 3.12 -4.36
N THR A 26 -5.32 2.84 -3.08
CA THR A 26 -4.11 2.15 -2.61
C THR A 26 -3.92 0.81 -3.32
N LYS A 27 -4.98 0.00 -3.45
CA LYS A 27 -4.92 -1.29 -4.15
C LYS A 27 -4.53 -1.12 -5.62
N VAL A 28 -5.13 -0.14 -6.31
CA VAL A 28 -4.82 0.13 -7.73
C VAL A 28 -3.38 0.61 -7.91
N VAL A 29 -2.91 1.53 -7.06
CA VAL A 29 -1.55 2.08 -7.14
C VAL A 29 -0.50 1.02 -6.83
N LEU A 30 -0.70 0.23 -5.78
CA LEU A 30 0.19 -0.89 -5.44
C LEU A 30 0.14 -2.02 -6.47
N GLY A 31 -0.99 -2.24 -7.14
CA GLY A 31 -1.14 -3.25 -8.18
C GLY A 31 -0.60 -2.86 -9.56
N SER A 32 -0.19 -1.61 -9.77
CA SER A 32 0.25 -1.11 -11.08
C SER A 32 1.69 -0.60 -11.09
N ILE A 33 2.07 0.23 -10.11
CA ILE A 33 3.38 0.92 -10.13
C ILE A 33 4.52 0.00 -9.66
N PRO A 34 4.46 -0.61 -8.45
CA PRO A 34 5.57 -1.39 -7.97
C PRO A 34 5.62 -2.81 -8.58
N VAL A 35 4.52 -3.29 -9.17
CA VAL A 35 4.40 -4.67 -9.71
C VAL A 35 5.49 -4.98 -10.73
N HIS A 36 5.76 -4.08 -11.69
CA HIS A 36 6.82 -4.30 -12.66
C HIS A 36 8.18 -4.51 -11.98
N THR A 37 8.55 -3.63 -11.05
CA THR A 37 9.81 -3.77 -10.29
C THR A 37 9.83 -5.03 -9.43
N MET A 38 8.70 -5.37 -8.80
CA MET A 38 8.59 -6.56 -7.95
C MET A 38 8.65 -7.87 -8.72
N SER A 39 8.24 -7.88 -9.98
CA SER A 39 8.37 -9.05 -10.86
C SER A 39 9.81 -9.24 -11.34
N SER A 40 10.59 -8.17 -11.47
CA SER A 40 11.98 -8.26 -11.95
C SER A 40 12.99 -8.52 -10.83
N ILE A 41 12.76 -8.02 -9.62
CA ILE A 41 13.72 -8.12 -8.51
C ILE A 41 13.07 -8.37 -7.16
N LYS A 42 13.83 -9.03 -6.27
CA LYS A 42 13.51 -9.06 -4.83
C LYS A 42 13.81 -7.70 -4.23
N LEU A 43 12.80 -7.06 -3.64
CA LEU A 43 12.96 -5.75 -3.02
C LEU A 43 13.66 -5.88 -1.66
N PRO A 44 14.54 -4.93 -1.29
CA PRO A 44 15.03 -4.81 0.07
C PRO A 44 13.86 -4.58 1.05
N GLU A 45 13.98 -5.11 2.27
CA GLU A 45 12.91 -4.96 3.27
C GLU A 45 12.62 -3.49 3.62
N SER A 46 13.65 -2.63 3.61
CA SER A 46 13.48 -1.20 3.87
C SER A 46 12.54 -0.54 2.85
N THR A 47 12.62 -0.94 1.58
CA THR A 47 11.73 -0.48 0.51
C THR A 47 10.31 -0.97 0.72
N MET A 48 10.14 -2.25 1.08
CA MET A 48 8.82 -2.82 1.35
C MET A 48 8.14 -2.15 2.55
N ARG A 49 8.87 -1.96 3.66
CA ARG A 49 8.39 -1.22 4.84
C ARG A 49 7.97 0.21 4.49
N ARG A 50 8.70 0.88 3.58
CA ARG A 50 8.38 2.25 3.16
C ARG A 50 7.11 2.31 2.29
N LEU A 51 6.87 1.30 1.44
CA LEU A 51 5.61 1.17 0.69
C LEU A 51 4.41 0.92 1.62
N ASP A 52 4.56 0.03 2.60
CA ASP A 52 3.52 -0.24 3.61
C ASP A 52 3.20 1.05 4.39
N ARG A 53 4.22 1.82 4.80
CA ARG A 53 4.02 3.08 5.52
C ARG A 53 3.33 4.15 4.68
N LEU A 54 3.70 4.30 3.39
CA LEU A 54 3.02 5.23 2.47
C LEU A 54 1.54 4.87 2.31
N SER A 55 1.26 3.58 2.14
CA SER A 55 -0.10 3.05 1.99
C SER A 55 -0.92 3.27 3.24
N GLN A 56 -0.35 2.96 4.41
CA GLN A 56 -0.99 3.14 5.70
C GLN A 56 -1.31 4.61 5.97
N ASN A 57 -0.33 5.51 5.76
CA ASN A 57 -0.54 6.94 5.94
C ASN A 57 -1.67 7.46 5.04
N PHE A 58 -1.70 7.03 3.78
CA PHE A 58 -2.75 7.43 2.86
C PHE A 58 -4.14 6.91 3.29
N VAL A 59 -4.27 5.62 3.61
CA VAL A 59 -5.54 5.01 4.03
C VAL A 59 -6.16 5.73 5.24
N TRP A 60 -5.33 6.03 6.25
CA TRP A 60 -5.78 6.75 7.44
C TRP A 60 -5.89 8.27 7.25
N GLY A 61 -5.36 8.81 6.15
CA GLY A 61 -5.33 10.24 5.87
C GLY A 61 -4.36 11.01 6.78
N SER A 62 -3.28 10.35 7.20
CA SER A 62 -2.15 10.97 7.90
C SER A 62 -1.29 11.74 6.89
N THR A 63 -1.05 13.02 7.16
CA THR A 63 -0.10 13.86 6.40
C THR A 63 1.18 14.09 7.21
N ALA A 64 2.17 14.76 6.63
CA ALA A 64 3.41 15.10 7.35
C ALA A 64 3.14 16.06 8.53
N GLU A 65 2.08 16.88 8.43
CA GLU A 65 1.70 17.90 9.39
C GLU A 65 0.62 17.42 10.37
N LYS A 66 -0.23 16.45 9.97
CA LYS A 66 -1.28 15.86 10.82
C LYS A 66 -1.25 14.34 10.78
N ARG A 67 -0.76 13.74 11.86
CA ARG A 67 -0.87 12.30 12.09
C ARG A 67 -2.27 11.95 12.60
N LYS A 68 -2.98 11.08 11.90
CA LYS A 68 -4.25 10.51 12.38
C LYS A 68 -4.00 9.20 13.12
N GLN A 69 -4.82 8.90 14.12
CA GLN A 69 -4.77 7.59 14.78
C GLN A 69 -5.18 6.50 13.80
N HIS A 70 -4.37 5.45 13.75
CA HIS A 70 -4.66 4.26 12.97
C HIS A 70 -5.58 3.38 13.81
N LEU A 71 -6.86 3.33 13.46
CA LEU A 71 -7.89 2.62 14.24
C LEU A 71 -7.70 1.10 14.19
N VAL A 72 -7.02 0.59 13.16
CA VAL A 72 -6.74 -0.83 12.94
C VAL A 72 -5.28 -1.00 12.55
N GLY A 73 -4.62 -2.02 13.13
CA GLY A 73 -3.24 -2.37 12.80
C GLY A 73 -3.07 -2.72 11.32
N TRP A 74 -1.93 -2.38 10.72
CA TRP A 74 -1.72 -2.57 9.27
C TRP A 74 -1.84 -4.03 8.84
N ASP A 75 -1.38 -4.97 9.68
CA ASP A 75 -1.51 -6.40 9.40
C ASP A 75 -2.97 -6.83 9.24
N LYS A 76 -3.85 -6.34 10.13
CA LYS A 76 -5.28 -6.59 10.06
C LYS A 76 -5.94 -5.88 8.86
N VAL A 77 -5.48 -4.68 8.50
CA VAL A 77 -5.91 -4.03 7.25
C VAL A 77 -5.53 -4.86 6.01
N CYS A 78 -4.40 -5.58 6.10
CA CYS A 78 -3.89 -6.41 5.01
C CYS A 78 -4.49 -7.81 4.92
N SER A 79 -5.16 -8.28 5.96
CA SER A 79 -5.82 -9.58 5.98
C SER A 79 -6.93 -9.70 4.93
N PRO A 80 -7.22 -10.92 4.44
CA PRO A 80 -8.24 -11.18 3.44
C PRO A 80 -9.63 -10.65 3.85
N LYS A 81 -10.42 -10.21 2.87
CA LYS A 81 -11.81 -9.79 3.12
C LYS A 81 -12.68 -10.91 3.72
N THR A 82 -12.34 -12.16 3.46
CA THR A 82 -13.02 -13.33 4.02
C THR A 82 -12.92 -13.41 5.54
N GLU A 83 -11.92 -12.74 6.14
CA GLU A 83 -11.73 -12.62 7.59
C GLU A 83 -12.41 -11.37 8.18
N GLY A 84 -13.20 -10.64 7.38
CA GLY A 84 -13.86 -9.39 7.80
C GLY A 84 -12.97 -8.15 7.67
N ASP A 85 -11.79 -8.29 7.08
CA ASP A 85 -10.77 -7.26 6.99
C ASP A 85 -10.78 -6.51 5.65
N LEU A 86 -9.87 -5.53 5.48
CA LEU A 86 -9.93 -4.59 4.35
C LEU A 86 -9.28 -5.11 3.07
N GLY A 87 -8.51 -6.21 3.12
CA GLY A 87 -7.99 -6.93 1.96
C GLY A 87 -6.98 -6.15 1.13
N ILE A 88 -6.15 -5.31 1.76
CA ILE A 88 -5.00 -4.68 1.08
C ILE A 88 -3.86 -5.69 1.04
N ARG A 89 -3.39 -6.11 -0.14
CA ARG A 89 -2.29 -7.07 -0.21
C ARG A 89 -1.01 -6.48 0.39
N LYS A 90 -0.43 -7.20 1.36
CA LYS A 90 0.84 -6.83 1.99
C LYS A 90 1.97 -6.85 0.95
N VAL A 91 2.81 -5.82 0.99
CA VAL A 91 3.86 -5.60 -0.03
C VAL A 91 4.86 -6.76 -0.07
N ASN A 92 5.22 -7.32 1.08
CA ASN A 92 6.17 -8.44 1.11
C ASN A 92 5.60 -9.73 0.50
N ILE A 93 4.30 -10.02 0.71
CA ILE A 93 3.62 -11.18 0.14
C ILE A 93 3.57 -11.03 -1.37
N MET A 94 3.24 -9.83 -1.85
CA MET A 94 3.20 -9.53 -3.27
C MET A 94 4.56 -9.70 -3.94
N ASN A 95 5.65 -9.15 -3.36
CA ASN A 95 6.97 -9.29 -3.96
C ASN A 95 7.46 -10.75 -3.94
N LYS A 96 7.26 -11.50 -2.84
CA LYS A 96 7.60 -12.92 -2.78
C LYS A 96 6.87 -13.72 -3.86
N ALA A 97 5.57 -13.52 -4.00
CA ALA A 97 4.75 -14.24 -4.98
C ALA A 97 5.14 -13.89 -6.43
N LEU A 98 5.44 -12.62 -6.71
CA LEU A 98 5.82 -12.18 -8.06
C LEU A 98 7.21 -12.68 -8.46
N VAL A 99 8.18 -12.66 -7.55
CA VAL A 99 9.51 -13.22 -7.81
C VAL A 99 9.42 -14.73 -8.05
N ALA A 100 8.62 -15.45 -7.25
CA ALA A 100 8.41 -16.89 -7.41
C ALA A 100 7.60 -17.27 -8.67
N LYS A 101 6.95 -16.32 -9.34
CA LYS A 101 6.30 -16.54 -10.64
C LYS A 101 7.28 -16.45 -11.81
N VAL A 102 8.36 -15.68 -11.64
CA VAL A 102 9.32 -15.37 -12.71
C VAL A 102 10.51 -16.33 -12.71
N GLY A 103 10.85 -16.93 -11.57
CA GLY A 103 11.79 -18.05 -11.47
C GLY A 103 11.07 -19.38 -11.53
#